data_AF-A0A7W1AZ53-F1
#
_entry.id   AF-A0A7W1AZ53-F1
#
_cell.length_a   1.000
_cell.length_b   1.000
_cell.length_c   1.000
_cell.angle_alpha   90.00
_cell.angle_beta   90.00
_cell.angle_gamma   90.00
#
_symmetry.space_group_name_H-M   'P 1'
#
loop_
_entity.id
_entity.type
_entity.pdbx_description
1 polymer ?
#
loop_
_entity_poly.entity_id
_entity_poly.type
_entity_poly.pdbx_seq_one_letter_code
_entity_poly.pdbx_strand_id
1 'polypeptide(L)'
;SLCVWALRDLGEIFAAGRPTLGELFDEDMLGDDLEAWLASSYLLKRTFRNCAVISGLIERRHPGQEKTGRQVTVSTDLIYDVLRTHEPDHILLAATRADAATGLLDIRRLGEMLFRVKDRIVHQRLTRVSPLAVPIMLEIGRETVFGGEAQMDILADAADELLREAMGEGQALEATGRPIIPERTAAGAARHG
;
A
#
# COMPACT_ATOMS: atom_id res chain seq x y z
N SER A 1 19.16 -7.94 -0.36
CA SER A 1 20.23 -7.85 -1.36
C SER A 1 19.63 -7.41 -2.68
N LEU A 2 20.17 -6.41 -3.36
CA LEU A 2 19.50 -5.76 -4.51
C LEU A 2 19.92 -6.40 -5.84
N CYS A 3 18.96 -6.91 -6.61
CA CYS A 3 19.15 -7.21 -8.04
C CYS A 3 18.38 -6.21 -8.89
N VAL A 4 19.03 -5.73 -9.95
CA VAL A 4 18.39 -4.91 -10.97
C VAL A 4 18.17 -5.76 -12.21
N TRP A 5 16.93 -5.79 -12.68
CA TRP A 5 16.55 -6.48 -13.92
C TRP A 5 16.37 -5.45 -15.02
N ALA A 6 16.73 -5.84 -16.23
CA ALA A 6 16.54 -5.02 -17.42
C ALA A 6 15.85 -5.83 -18.51
N LEU A 7 15.08 -5.13 -19.35
CA LEU A 7 14.40 -5.72 -20.52
C LEU A 7 15.38 -6.20 -21.61
N ARG A 8 16.65 -5.81 -21.52
CA ARG A 8 17.72 -6.11 -22.47
C ARG A 8 18.98 -6.50 -21.71
N ASP A 9 19.92 -7.16 -22.40
CA ASP A 9 21.21 -7.54 -21.83
C ASP A 9 22.03 -6.27 -21.49
N LEU A 10 22.14 -5.96 -20.20
CA LEU A 10 22.92 -4.81 -19.72
C LEU A 10 24.41 -4.92 -20.09
N GLY A 11 24.95 -6.13 -20.18
CA GLY A 11 26.32 -6.35 -20.58
C GLY A 11 26.58 -5.98 -22.04
N GLU A 12 25.60 -6.19 -22.93
CA GLU A 12 25.67 -5.69 -24.32
C GLU A 12 25.50 -4.17 -24.38
N ILE A 13 24.57 -3.63 -23.60
CA ILE A 13 24.29 -2.18 -23.52
C ILE A 13 25.53 -1.41 -23.06
N PHE A 14 26.19 -1.87 -21.99
CA PHE A 14 27.39 -1.22 -21.47
C PHE A 14 28.59 -1.38 -22.40
N ALA A 15 28.70 -2.50 -23.11
CA ALA A 15 29.71 -2.67 -24.15
C ALA A 15 29.50 -1.72 -25.34
N ALA A 16 28.24 -1.39 -25.65
CA ALA A 16 27.86 -0.40 -26.66
C ALA A 16 27.94 1.06 -26.16
N GLY A 17 28.13 1.27 -24.85
CA GLY A 17 28.22 2.58 -24.21
C GLY A 17 26.92 3.40 -24.28
N ARG A 18 25.74 2.76 -24.32
CA ARG A 18 24.45 3.47 -24.47
C ARG A 18 23.31 2.82 -23.66
N PRO A 19 23.06 3.25 -22.41
CA PRO A 19 23.84 4.22 -21.65
C PRO A 19 25.17 3.65 -21.18
N THR A 20 26.13 4.53 -20.90
CA THR A 20 27.33 4.21 -20.12
C THR A 20 26.96 3.93 -18.66
N LEU A 21 27.89 3.31 -17.93
CA LEU A 21 27.68 3.02 -16.51
C LEU A 21 27.62 4.29 -15.65
N GLY A 22 28.36 5.34 -16.05
CA GLY A 22 28.32 6.65 -15.38
C GLY A 22 26.97 7.33 -15.56
N GLU A 23 26.44 7.36 -16.78
CA GLU A 23 25.11 7.92 -17.07
C GLU A 23 23.99 7.17 -16.34
N LEU A 24 24.12 5.85 -16.16
CA LEU A 24 23.12 5.05 -15.46
C LEU A 24 23.06 5.36 -13.94
N PHE A 25 24.20 5.74 -13.36
CA PHE A 25 24.33 5.99 -11.91
C PHE A 25 24.61 7.47 -11.61
N ASP A 26 24.27 8.36 -12.55
CA ASP A 26 24.44 9.80 -12.36
C ASP A 26 23.59 10.29 -11.19
N GLU A 27 24.14 11.14 -10.34
CA GLU A 27 23.42 11.68 -9.19
C GLU A 27 22.32 12.66 -9.61
N ASP A 28 22.43 13.25 -10.80
CA ASP A 28 21.42 14.16 -11.36
C ASP A 28 20.06 13.46 -11.54
N MET A 29 20.04 12.12 -11.70
CA MET A 29 18.80 11.34 -11.76
C MET A 29 18.01 11.36 -10.43
N LEU A 30 18.65 11.75 -9.31
CA LEU A 30 18.01 11.86 -8.00
C LEU A 30 17.29 13.21 -7.79
N GLY A 31 17.32 14.11 -8.78
CA GLY A 31 16.63 15.39 -8.74
C GLY A 31 15.11 15.25 -8.95
N ASP A 32 14.55 16.18 -9.72
CA ASP A 32 13.10 16.29 -9.94
C ASP A 32 12.49 15.02 -10.57
N ASP A 33 13.26 14.29 -11.37
CA ASP A 33 12.82 13.05 -12.02
C ASP A 33 12.55 11.93 -10.99
N LEU A 34 13.40 11.79 -9.98
CA LEU A 34 13.17 10.84 -8.90
C LEU A 34 11.95 11.24 -8.09
N GLU A 35 11.81 12.52 -7.74
CA GLU A 35 10.66 13.01 -6.99
C GLU A 35 9.35 12.79 -7.77
N ALA A 36 9.35 13.07 -9.07
CA ALA A 36 8.20 12.81 -9.94
C ALA A 36 7.86 11.32 -10.04
N TRP A 37 8.89 10.46 -10.15
CA TRP A 37 8.70 9.01 -10.15
C TRP A 37 8.15 8.52 -8.80
N LEU A 38 8.73 8.97 -7.68
CA LEU A 38 8.28 8.66 -6.33
C LEU A 38 6.84 9.11 -6.09
N ALA A 39 6.45 10.29 -6.59
CA ALA A 39 5.09 10.81 -6.51
C ALA A 39 4.05 9.89 -7.17
N SER A 40 4.45 9.09 -8.16
CA SER A 40 3.58 8.09 -8.80
C SER A 40 3.71 6.69 -8.19
N SER A 41 4.67 6.48 -7.28
CA SER A 41 4.99 5.18 -6.71
C SER A 41 3.93 4.72 -5.71
N TYR A 42 3.79 3.39 -5.60
CA TYR A 42 2.98 2.78 -4.55
C TYR A 42 3.49 3.11 -3.15
N LEU A 43 4.80 3.33 -3.01
CA LEU A 43 5.42 3.69 -1.74
C LEU A 43 4.79 4.97 -1.17
N LEU A 44 4.71 6.04 -1.96
CA LEU A 44 4.11 7.29 -1.47
C LEU A 44 2.60 7.17 -1.26
N LYS A 45 1.88 6.41 -2.09
CA LYS A 45 0.45 6.13 -1.85
C LYS A 45 0.23 5.38 -0.54
N ARG A 46 1.08 4.41 -0.22
CA ARG A 46 1.07 3.66 1.05
C ARG A 46 1.39 4.58 2.23
N THR A 47 2.44 5.38 2.13
CA THR A 47 2.80 6.35 3.19
C THR A 47 1.67 7.36 3.40
N PHE A 48 1.07 7.85 2.31
CA PHE A 48 -0.07 8.76 2.38
C PHE A 48 -1.27 8.14 3.10
N ARG A 49 -1.55 6.85 2.86
CA ARG A 49 -2.62 6.15 3.57
C ARG A 49 -2.43 6.20 5.08
N ASN A 50 -1.21 6.01 5.55
CA ASN A 50 -0.89 6.11 6.98
C ASN A 50 -1.12 7.54 7.49
N CYS A 51 -0.63 8.56 6.77
CA CYS A 51 -0.89 9.95 7.11
C CYS A 51 -2.39 10.28 7.14
N ALA A 52 -3.18 9.78 6.19
CA ALA A 52 -4.62 10.01 6.07
C ALA A 52 -5.41 9.36 7.21
N VAL A 53 -4.99 8.18 7.69
CA VAL A 53 -5.60 7.53 8.86
C VAL A 53 -5.23 8.28 10.14
N ILE A 54 -3.96 8.64 10.32
CA ILE A 54 -3.48 9.34 11.53
C ILE A 54 -4.10 10.73 11.65
N SER A 55 -4.22 11.46 10.54
CA SER A 55 -4.84 12.79 10.50
C SER A 55 -6.36 12.78 10.64
N GLY A 56 -6.99 11.60 10.67
CA GLY A 56 -8.44 11.45 10.74
C GLY A 56 -9.17 11.75 9.43
N LEU A 57 -8.44 11.97 8.33
CA LEU A 57 -9.03 12.16 7.00
C LEU A 57 -9.82 10.93 6.54
N ILE A 58 -9.32 9.73 6.90
CA ILE A 58 -10.07 8.49 6.76
C ILE A 58 -10.31 7.88 8.12
N GLU A 59 -11.55 7.95 8.57
CA GLU A 59 -12.01 7.25 9.75
C GLU A 59 -12.23 5.76 9.42
N ARG A 60 -11.48 4.88 10.11
CA ARG A 60 -11.56 3.42 9.93
C ARG A 60 -12.73 2.79 10.68
N ARG A 61 -13.09 3.33 11.84
CA ARG A 61 -14.13 2.81 12.73
C ARG A 61 -15.17 3.89 12.98
N HIS A 62 -16.39 3.67 12.50
CA HIS A 62 -17.56 4.43 12.92
C HIS A 62 -18.47 3.53 13.78
N PRO A 63 -19.20 4.08 14.77
CA PRO A 63 -20.17 3.30 15.53
C PRO A 63 -21.19 2.62 14.59
N GLY A 64 -21.13 1.29 14.50
CA GLY A 64 -22.00 0.46 13.67
C GLY A 64 -21.53 0.19 12.24
N GLN A 65 -20.44 0.81 11.75
CA GLN A 65 -19.84 0.51 10.44
C GLN A 65 -18.31 0.63 10.48
N GLU A 66 -17.59 -0.43 10.11
CA GLU A 66 -16.14 -0.41 9.92
C GLU A 66 -15.82 -0.44 8.42
N LYS A 67 -14.91 0.44 7.98
CA LYS A 67 -14.42 0.40 6.59
C LYS A 67 -13.40 -0.72 6.46
N THR A 68 -13.56 -1.56 5.45
CA THR A 68 -12.60 -2.64 5.19
C THR A 68 -11.26 -2.08 4.69
N GLY A 69 -10.17 -2.84 4.81
CA GLY A 69 -8.84 -2.42 4.35
C GLY A 69 -8.82 -1.99 2.89
N ARG A 70 -9.60 -2.70 2.05
CA ARG A 70 -9.82 -2.35 0.64
C ARG A 70 -10.52 -1.00 0.46
N GLN A 71 -11.59 -0.72 1.23
CA GLN A 71 -12.32 0.55 1.13
C GLN A 71 -11.45 1.73 1.54
N VAL A 72 -10.61 1.54 2.57
CA VAL A 72 -9.62 2.53 3.00
C VAL A 72 -8.62 2.78 1.87
N THR A 73 -8.05 1.73 1.29
CA THR A 73 -7.09 1.81 0.17
C THR A 73 -7.62 2.64 -1.00
N VAL A 74 -8.80 2.28 -1.52
CA VAL A 74 -9.39 2.94 -2.68
C VAL A 74 -9.65 4.42 -2.38
N SER A 75 -10.14 4.72 -1.18
CA SER A 75 -10.43 6.09 -0.77
C SER A 75 -9.15 6.92 -0.62
N THR A 76 -8.09 6.38 -0.01
CA THR A 76 -6.82 7.12 0.16
C THR A 76 -6.13 7.37 -1.18
N ASP A 77 -6.17 6.40 -2.09
CA ASP A 77 -5.54 6.54 -3.40
C ASP A 77 -6.21 7.65 -4.23
N LEU A 78 -7.55 7.70 -4.21
CA LEU A 78 -8.31 8.76 -4.88
C LEU A 78 -7.98 10.14 -4.30
N ILE A 79 -7.98 10.27 -2.97
CA ILE A 79 -7.68 11.54 -2.32
C ILE A 79 -6.25 11.98 -2.63
N TYR A 80 -5.28 11.07 -2.60
CA TYR A 80 -3.90 11.36 -2.98
C TYR A 80 -3.82 11.90 -4.42
N ASP A 81 -4.46 11.24 -5.38
CA ASP A 81 -4.42 11.63 -6.78
C ASP A 81 -5.10 13.00 -7.01
N VAL A 82 -6.20 13.28 -6.30
CA VAL A 82 -6.89 14.59 -6.33
C VAL A 82 -6.01 15.69 -5.73
N LEU A 83 -5.46 15.50 -4.53
CA LEU A 83 -4.59 16.49 -3.89
C LEU A 83 -3.37 16.76 -4.76
N ARG A 84 -2.74 15.74 -5.33
CA ARG A 84 -1.58 15.91 -6.21
C ARG A 84 -1.92 16.75 -7.46
N THR A 85 -3.13 16.60 -7.99
CA THR A 85 -3.55 17.30 -9.22
C THR A 85 -4.00 18.73 -8.95
N HIS A 86 -4.68 18.97 -7.83
CA HIS A 86 -5.36 20.24 -7.57
C HIS A 86 -4.73 21.08 -6.46
N GLU A 87 -4.03 20.46 -5.51
CA GLU A 87 -3.41 21.10 -4.35
C GLU A 87 -2.03 20.49 -4.05
N PRO A 88 -1.04 20.63 -4.95
CA PRO A 88 0.27 19.96 -4.82
C PRO A 88 1.08 20.38 -3.59
N ASP A 89 0.78 21.56 -3.04
CA ASP A 89 1.40 22.11 -1.81
C ASP A 89 0.63 21.73 -0.53
N HIS A 90 -0.32 20.79 -0.62
CA HIS A 90 -1.14 20.37 0.52
C HIS A 90 -0.28 19.74 1.65
N ILE A 91 -0.56 20.11 2.90
CA ILE A 91 0.24 19.70 4.08
C ILE A 91 0.36 18.18 4.24
N LEU A 92 -0.68 17.42 3.88
CA LEU A 92 -0.61 15.95 3.94
C LEU A 92 0.35 15.35 2.91
N LEU A 93 0.51 15.99 1.74
CA LEU A 93 1.52 15.57 0.76
C LEU A 93 2.93 15.87 1.29
N ALA A 94 3.13 17.05 1.91
CA ALA A 94 4.39 17.39 2.56
C ALA A 94 4.75 16.42 3.71
N ALA A 95 3.79 16.09 4.57
CA ALA A 95 3.98 15.12 5.64
C ALA A 95 4.30 13.72 5.09
N THR A 96 3.61 13.30 4.04
CA THR A 96 3.86 12.02 3.37
C THR A 96 5.28 11.91 2.83
N ARG A 97 5.80 12.98 2.22
CA ARG A 97 7.19 13.04 1.74
C ARG A 97 8.19 12.92 2.90
N ALA A 98 7.96 13.67 3.98
CA ALA A 98 8.81 13.62 5.16
C ALA A 98 8.85 12.23 5.80
N ASP A 99 7.70 11.57 5.93
CA ASP A 99 7.59 10.22 6.48
C ASP A 99 8.30 9.19 5.58
N ALA A 100 8.14 9.30 4.27
CA ALA A 100 8.79 8.40 3.32
C ALA A 100 10.32 8.55 3.32
N ALA A 101 10.82 9.78 3.36
CA ALA A 101 12.25 10.07 3.41
C ALA A 101 12.91 9.59 4.71
N THR A 102 12.17 9.61 5.83
CA THR A 102 12.73 9.22 7.13
C THR A 102 12.64 7.71 7.37
N GLY A 103 11.56 7.06 6.90
CA GLY A 103 11.27 5.66 7.22
C GLY A 103 11.70 4.63 6.16
N LEU A 104 11.68 5.00 4.87
CA LEU A 104 11.76 4.02 3.77
C LEU A 104 12.79 4.38 2.68
N LEU A 105 13.14 5.66 2.52
CA LEU A 105 14.07 6.13 1.49
C LEU A 105 15.09 7.13 2.06
N ASP A 106 16.31 6.66 2.37
CA ASP A 106 17.41 7.57 2.71
C ASP A 106 18.06 8.13 1.42
N ILE A 107 17.33 9.03 0.74
CA ILE A 107 17.74 9.66 -0.53
C ILE A 107 19.06 10.43 -0.34
N ARG A 108 19.22 11.11 0.80
CA ARG A 108 20.44 11.84 1.13
C ARG A 108 21.64 10.90 1.17
N ARG A 109 21.55 9.78 1.90
CA ARG A 109 22.64 8.79 1.98
C ARG A 109 22.89 8.10 0.64
N LEU A 110 21.87 7.92 -0.18
CA LEU A 110 22.02 7.42 -1.55
C LEU A 110 22.81 8.42 -2.41
N GLY A 111 22.47 9.71 -2.39
CA GLY A 111 23.20 10.76 -3.10
C GLY A 111 24.66 10.82 -2.66
N GLU A 112 24.93 10.83 -1.35
CA GLU A 112 26.29 10.78 -0.81
C GLU A 112 27.07 9.53 -1.27
N MET A 113 26.38 8.38 -1.38
CA MET A 113 26.97 7.16 -1.90
C MET A 113 27.32 7.29 -3.39
N LEU A 114 26.39 7.75 -4.23
CA LEU A 114 26.60 7.94 -5.67
C LEU A 114 27.75 8.89 -5.93
N PHE A 115 27.78 10.04 -5.26
CA PHE A 115 28.87 11.01 -5.34
C PHE A 115 30.23 10.37 -5.04
N ARG A 116 30.32 9.56 -3.98
CA ARG A 116 31.57 8.89 -3.55
C ARG A 116 32.05 7.82 -4.53
N VAL A 117 31.14 7.14 -5.22
CA VAL A 117 31.47 6.04 -6.16
C VAL A 117 31.49 6.49 -7.62
N LYS A 118 31.16 7.76 -7.89
CA LYS A 118 31.24 8.38 -9.21
C LYS A 118 32.60 8.08 -9.86
N ASP A 119 32.56 7.60 -11.10
CA ASP A 119 33.73 7.16 -11.90
C ASP A 119 34.56 5.99 -11.32
N ARG A 120 34.09 5.33 -10.25
CA ARG A 120 34.79 4.22 -9.59
C ARG A 120 34.08 2.88 -9.73
N ILE A 121 33.04 2.82 -10.57
CA ILE A 121 32.26 1.60 -10.80
C ILE A 121 32.90 0.79 -11.92
N VAL A 122 33.25 -0.47 -11.62
CA VAL A 122 33.78 -1.42 -12.62
C VAL A 122 32.71 -2.47 -12.91
N HIS A 123 32.26 -2.54 -14.16
CA HIS A 123 31.36 -3.59 -14.63
C HIS A 123 32.18 -4.81 -15.10
N GLN A 124 31.95 -5.97 -14.47
CA GLN A 124 32.58 -7.24 -14.83
C GLN A 124 31.54 -8.24 -15.32
N ARG A 125 31.59 -8.59 -16.60
CA ARG A 125 30.74 -9.66 -17.16
C ARG A 125 31.30 -11.02 -16.72
N LEU A 126 30.44 -11.86 -16.16
CA LEU A 126 30.79 -13.20 -15.69
C LEU A 126 30.29 -14.28 -16.66
N THR A 127 31.06 -15.35 -16.84
CA THR A 127 30.68 -16.51 -17.68
C THR A 127 29.82 -17.54 -16.93
N ARG A 128 29.69 -17.38 -15.62
CA ARG A 128 28.90 -18.23 -14.71
C ARG A 128 28.26 -17.39 -13.62
N VAL A 129 27.16 -17.87 -13.06
CA VAL A 129 26.46 -17.22 -11.94
C VAL A 129 27.43 -17.02 -10.76
N SER A 130 27.45 -15.81 -10.20
CA SER A 130 28.23 -15.49 -9.01
C SER A 130 27.64 -16.17 -7.78
N PRO A 131 28.44 -16.77 -6.88
CA PRO A 131 27.95 -17.25 -5.58
C PRO A 131 27.21 -16.17 -4.78
N LEU A 132 27.57 -14.90 -4.94
CA LEU A 132 26.88 -13.76 -4.30
C LEU A 132 25.49 -13.49 -4.88
N ALA A 133 25.22 -13.94 -6.11
CA ALA A 133 23.91 -13.81 -6.75
C ALA A 133 22.92 -14.90 -6.31
N VAL A 134 23.41 -16.06 -5.83
CA VAL A 134 22.56 -17.20 -5.49
C VAL A 134 21.47 -16.86 -4.47
N PRO A 135 21.74 -16.17 -3.33
CA PRO A 135 20.69 -15.81 -2.38
C PRO A 135 19.59 -14.97 -3.02
N ILE A 136 19.96 -14.00 -3.87
CA ILE A 136 19.01 -13.12 -4.54
C ILE A 136 18.19 -13.89 -5.58
N MET A 137 18.82 -14.82 -6.30
CA MET A 137 18.13 -15.65 -7.28
C MET A 137 17.06 -16.54 -6.65
N LEU A 138 17.24 -16.95 -5.39
CA LEU A 138 16.23 -17.70 -4.63
C LEU A 138 15.12 -16.81 -4.06
N GLU A 139 15.33 -15.50 -4.03
CA GLU A 139 14.30 -14.51 -3.66
C GLU A 139 13.40 -14.12 -4.83
N ILE A 140 13.73 -14.56 -6.06
CA ILE A 140 12.90 -14.31 -7.25
C ILE A 140 11.49 -14.84 -7.01
N GLY A 141 10.50 -13.94 -7.03
CA GLY A 141 9.09 -14.26 -6.81
C GLY A 141 8.64 -14.36 -5.35
N ARG A 142 9.54 -14.21 -4.37
CA ARG A 142 9.16 -14.11 -2.94
C ARG A 142 8.65 -12.73 -2.57
N GLU A 143 9.14 -11.70 -3.23
CA GLU A 143 8.69 -10.33 -3.02
C GLU A 143 7.47 -10.07 -3.91
N THR A 144 6.32 -9.84 -3.28
CA THR A 144 5.06 -9.58 -3.97
C THR A 144 5.11 -8.19 -4.59
N VAL A 145 5.52 -8.10 -5.85
CA VAL A 145 5.40 -6.86 -6.61
C VAL A 145 3.94 -6.68 -7.01
N PHE A 146 3.38 -5.53 -6.62
CA PHE A 146 2.04 -5.01 -6.92
C PHE A 146 0.85 -5.82 -6.38
N GLY A 147 0.01 -5.17 -5.57
CA GLY A 147 -1.25 -5.72 -5.08
C GLY A 147 -1.14 -6.67 -3.89
N GLY A 148 0.07 -7.04 -3.44
CA GLY A 148 0.27 -7.94 -2.31
C GLY A 148 -0.36 -7.47 -0.99
N GLU A 149 -0.24 -6.18 -0.65
CA GLU A 149 -0.89 -5.64 0.56
C GLU A 149 -2.41 -5.54 0.42
N ALA A 150 -2.91 -5.11 -0.75
CA ALA A 150 -4.35 -5.15 -1.01
C ALA A 150 -4.88 -6.60 -0.98
N GLN A 151 -4.10 -7.56 -1.48
CA GLN A 151 -4.40 -8.98 -1.45
C GLN A 151 -4.32 -9.55 -0.03
N MET A 152 -3.38 -9.10 0.80
CA MET A 152 -3.31 -9.48 2.22
C MET A 152 -4.46 -8.87 3.02
N ASP A 153 -4.81 -7.61 2.77
CA ASP A 153 -6.01 -6.98 3.33
C ASP A 153 -7.27 -7.76 2.92
N ILE A 154 -7.37 -8.17 1.64
CA ILE A 154 -8.46 -9.05 1.15
C ILE A 154 -8.45 -10.40 1.87
N LEU A 155 -7.27 -11.00 2.06
CA LEU A 155 -7.13 -12.29 2.73
C LEU A 155 -7.53 -12.19 4.21
N ALA A 156 -7.15 -11.08 4.86
CA ALA A 156 -7.49 -10.79 6.24
C ALA A 156 -9.00 -10.54 6.39
N ASP A 157 -9.59 -9.68 5.54
CA ASP A 157 -11.03 -9.44 5.48
C ASP A 157 -11.81 -10.75 5.27
N ALA A 158 -11.33 -11.63 4.37
CA ALA A 158 -11.95 -12.94 4.13
C ALA A 158 -11.80 -13.92 5.30
N ALA A 159 -10.64 -13.90 5.99
CA ALA A 159 -10.42 -14.70 7.18
C ALA A 159 -11.32 -14.25 8.35
N ASP A 160 -11.50 -12.94 8.53
CA ASP A 160 -12.39 -12.37 9.53
C ASP A 160 -13.85 -12.76 9.27
N GLU A 161 -14.30 -12.75 8.01
CA GLU A 161 -15.65 -13.21 7.66
C GLU A 161 -15.86 -14.70 7.98
N LEU A 162 -14.88 -15.56 7.66
CA LEU A 162 -14.92 -16.99 7.98
C LEU A 162 -14.92 -17.24 9.50
N LEU A 163 -14.17 -16.45 10.26
CA LEU A 163 -14.18 -16.52 11.73
C LEU A 163 -15.56 -16.12 12.28
N ARG A 164 -16.19 -15.08 11.73
CA ARG A 164 -17.52 -14.61 12.13
C ARG A 164 -18.61 -15.64 11.84
N GLU A 165 -18.53 -16.30 10.69
CA GLU A 165 -19.41 -17.43 10.32
C GLU A 165 -19.24 -18.60 11.29
N ALA A 166 -17.99 -18.98 11.59
CA ALA A 166 -17.67 -20.07 12.52
C ALA A 166 -18.08 -19.77 13.97
N MET A 167 -18.03 -18.50 14.40
CA MET A 167 -18.46 -18.06 15.74
C MET A 167 -19.99 -17.93 15.88
N GLY A 168 -20.77 -18.17 14.83
CA GLY A 168 -22.24 -18.21 14.90
C GLY A 168 -22.91 -16.84 15.03
N GLU A 169 -22.17 -15.74 14.85
CA GLU A 169 -22.68 -14.37 14.96
C GLU A 169 -23.57 -13.96 13.77
N GLY A 170 -23.79 -14.86 12.80
CA GLY A 170 -24.74 -14.71 11.69
C GLY A 170 -26.10 -15.37 11.90
N GLN A 171 -26.32 -16.14 12.98
CA GLN A 171 -27.54 -16.94 13.17
C GLN A 171 -28.36 -16.60 14.43
N ALA A 172 -27.93 -15.64 15.24
CA ALA A 172 -28.54 -15.39 16.55
C ALA A 172 -29.77 -14.44 16.57
N LEU A 173 -30.32 -14.01 15.42
CA LEU A 173 -31.47 -13.07 15.39
C LEU A 173 -32.79 -13.66 14.87
N GLU A 174 -32.84 -14.91 14.40
CA GLU A 174 -34.12 -15.52 13.96
C GLU A 174 -34.78 -16.43 15.02
N ALA A 175 -34.11 -16.74 16.13
CA ALA A 175 -34.56 -17.75 17.09
C ALA A 175 -35.09 -17.19 18.43
N THR A 176 -35.79 -16.05 18.43
CA THR A 176 -36.58 -15.67 19.62
C THR A 176 -38.00 -15.31 19.21
N GLY A 177 -38.80 -16.37 19.09
CA GLY A 177 -40.22 -16.33 18.80
C GLY A 177 -40.98 -15.42 19.76
N ARG A 178 -41.81 -14.57 19.14
CA ARG A 178 -42.84 -13.72 19.73
C ARG A 178 -43.67 -14.48 20.79
N PRO A 179 -43.94 -13.91 21.99
CA PRO A 179 -44.98 -14.44 22.86
C PRO A 179 -46.36 -14.17 22.25
N ILE A 180 -47.23 -15.17 22.36
CA ILE A 180 -48.62 -15.20 21.91
C ILE A 180 -49.44 -14.18 22.74
N ILE A 181 -50.11 -13.24 22.08
CA ILE A 181 -51.08 -12.32 22.69
C ILE A 181 -52.41 -13.07 22.87
N PRO A 182 -53.10 -13.02 24.03
CA PRO A 182 -54.47 -13.53 24.12
C PRO A 182 -55.47 -12.47 23.66
N GLU A 183 -56.33 -12.81 22.69
CA GLU A 183 -57.52 -12.00 22.37
C GLU A 183 -58.54 -12.11 23.52
N ARG A 184 -58.83 -10.99 24.19
CA ARG A 184 -60.12 -10.77 24.85
C ARG A 184 -60.74 -9.49 24.30
N THR A 185 -61.72 -9.71 23.43
CA THR A 185 -62.66 -8.71 22.92
C THR A 185 -63.36 -8.00 24.06
N ALA A 186 -63.21 -6.68 24.13
CA ALA A 186 -64.03 -5.81 24.97
C ALA A 186 -65.32 -5.46 24.21
N ALA A 187 -66.46 -5.83 24.77
CA ALA A 187 -67.75 -5.22 24.46
C ALA A 187 -68.31 -4.66 25.77
N GLY A 188 -68.32 -3.32 25.88
CA GLY A 188 -69.01 -2.60 26.94
C GLY A 188 -70.27 -1.93 26.39
N ALA A 189 -71.38 -2.05 27.14
CA ALA A 189 -72.53 -1.13 27.25
C ALA A 189 -73.69 -1.92 27.91
N ALA A 190 -74.57 -1.44 28.79
CA ALA A 190 -74.70 -0.24 29.64
C ALA A 190 -76.01 -0.42 30.49
N ARG A 191 -76.05 0.13 31.72
CA ARG A 191 -77.21 0.59 32.54
C ARG A 191 -78.21 -0.48 33.08
N HIS A 192 -78.42 -0.63 34.40
CA HIS A 192 -79.27 0.14 35.37
C HIS A 192 -80.78 0.19 35.05
N GLY A 193 -81.59 -0.26 36.02
CA GLY A 193 -82.95 0.24 36.29
C GLY A 193 -84.09 -0.43 35.55
#